data_AF-A0AAV4BWI3-F1
#
_entry.id   AF-A0AAV4BWI3-F1
#
_cell.length_a   1.000
_cell.length_b   1.000
_cell.length_c   1.000
_cell.angle_alpha   90.00
_cell.angle_beta   90.00
_cell.angle_gamma   90.00
#
_symmetry.space_group_name_H-M   'P 1'
#
loop_
_entity.id
_entity.type
_entity.pdbx_description
1 polymer ?
#
loop_
_entity_poly.entity_id
_entity_poly.type
_entity_poly.pdbx_seq_one_letter_code
_entity_poly.pdbx_strand_id
1 'polypeptide(L)'
;MALLRISFLVRSVYDILHSNANLVQWEKTDNPTCPLCQGRQTTEHVLSSCKVALLQGRYTWRHNRVVQELASVISTAKGEIHPSSTSSTVFTTEGGVKKMAGRIDHYKHP
;
A
#
# COMPACT_ATOMS: atom_id res chain seq x y z
N MET A 1 1.37 -2.36 22.38
CA MET A 1 1.58 -2.18 20.92
C MET A 1 1.81 -0.73 20.47
N ALA A 2 1.35 0.31 21.19
CA ALA A 2 1.52 1.72 20.78
C ALA A 2 2.98 2.18 20.58
N LEU A 3 3.91 1.68 21.40
CA LEU A 3 5.34 2.04 21.35
C LEU A 3 6.03 1.62 20.04
N LEU A 4 5.54 0.57 19.38
CA LEU A 4 6.11 0.09 18.11
C LEU A 4 5.83 1.04 16.95
N ARG A 5 4.69 1.74 16.97
CA ARG A 5 4.32 2.69 15.90
C ARG A 5 5.17 3.95 15.95
N ILE A 6 5.36 4.50 17.14
CA ILE A 6 6.18 5.71 17.34
C ILE A 6 7.65 5.42 17.04
N SER A 7 8.19 4.30 17.55
CA SER A 7 9.58 3.93 17.27
C SER A 7 9.85 3.67 15.79
N PHE A 8 8.92 3.04 15.07
CA PHE A 8 9.01 2.91 13.62
C PHE A 8 9.06 4.27 12.92
N LEU A 9 8.14 5.18 13.29
CA LEU A 9 8.01 6.49 12.64
C LEU A 9 9.25 7.37 12.87
N VAL A 10 9.77 7.40 14.11
CA VAL A 10 11.01 8.12 14.41
C VAL A 10 12.16 7.56 13.59
N ARG A 11 12.34 6.23 13.58
CA ARG A 11 13.44 5.61 12.82
C ARG A 11 13.28 5.77 11.31
N SER A 12 12.06 5.85 10.78
CA SER A 12 11.81 6.08 9.35
C SER A 12 12.16 7.49 8.91
N VAL A 13 11.90 8.48 9.77
CA VAL A 13 12.24 9.88 9.48
C VAL A 13 13.76 10.10 9.49
N TYR A 14 14.48 9.45 10.39
CA TYR A 14 15.93 9.62 10.54
C TYR A 14 16.77 8.57 9.79
N ASP A 15 16.17 7.77 8.90
CA ASP A 15 16.87 6.70 8.16
C ASP A 15 17.64 5.72 9.06
N ILE A 16 17.04 5.32 10.19
CA ILE A 16 17.61 4.38 11.18
C ILE A 16 16.88 3.03 11.12
N LEU A 17 16.21 2.72 10.01
CA LEU A 17 15.64 1.39 9.78
C LEU A 17 16.76 0.39 9.45
N HIS A 18 16.45 -0.89 9.63
CA HIS A 18 17.32 -2.02 9.31
C HIS A 18 17.43 -2.25 7.78
N SER A 19 17.84 -1.23 7.02
CA SER A 19 18.25 -1.42 5.63
C SER A 19 19.61 -2.13 5.57
N ASN A 20 19.91 -2.90 4.52
CA ASN A 20 21.23 -3.55 4.45
C ASN A 20 22.38 -2.53 4.45
N ALA A 21 22.18 -1.32 3.91
CA ALA A 21 23.16 -0.24 4.03
C ALA A 21 23.43 0.14 5.50
N ASN A 22 22.40 0.29 6.32
CA ASN A 22 22.55 0.62 7.74
C ASN A 22 23.08 -0.58 8.55
N LEU A 23 22.71 -1.80 8.17
CA LEU A 23 23.23 -3.02 8.81
C LEU A 23 24.74 -3.17 8.59
N VAL A 24 25.24 -2.82 7.42
CA VAL A 24 26.69 -2.74 7.15
C VAL A 24 27.35 -1.66 8.01
N GLN A 25 26.73 -0.49 8.14
CA GLN A 25 27.25 0.57 9.01
C GLN A 25 27.28 0.16 10.49
N TRP A 26 26.38 -0.72 10.91
CA TRP A 26 26.35 -1.27 12.27
C TRP A 26 27.16 -2.57 12.42
N GLU A 27 27.94 -2.95 11.41
CA GLU A 27 28.79 -4.15 11.42
C GLU A 27 28.00 -5.44 11.65
N LYS A 28 26.72 -5.47 11.24
CA LYS A 28 25.83 -6.64 11.36
C LYS A 28 25.78 -7.49 10.09
N THR A 29 26.30 -6.98 8.98
CA THR A 29 26.26 -7.61 7.66
C THR A 29 27.40 -7.03 6.84
N ASP A 30 27.95 -7.82 5.93
CA ASP A 30 29.09 -7.39 5.10
C ASP A 30 28.66 -6.71 3.79
N ASN A 31 27.44 -7.01 3.31
CA ASN A 31 26.98 -6.62 1.98
C ASN A 31 25.74 -5.70 2.04
N PRO A 32 25.81 -4.47 1.48
CA PRO A 32 24.69 -3.53 1.49
C PRO A 32 23.71 -3.77 0.33
N THR A 33 23.70 -4.95 -0.28
CA THR A 33 23.02 -5.22 -1.54
C THR A 33 21.54 -5.53 -1.33
N CYS A 34 20.71 -5.09 -2.28
CA CYS A 34 19.29 -5.38 -2.30
C CYS A 34 19.06 -6.81 -2.79
N PRO A 35 18.25 -7.62 -2.09
CA PRO A 35 18.00 -9.01 -2.49
C PRO A 35 17.21 -9.12 -3.81
N LEU A 36 16.54 -8.04 -4.24
CA LEU A 36 15.72 -8.04 -5.45
C LEU A 36 16.49 -7.60 -6.69
N CYS A 37 17.21 -6.49 -6.60
CA CYS A 37 17.85 -5.85 -7.76
C CYS A 37 19.36 -5.68 -7.63
N GLN A 38 19.97 -6.27 -6.58
CA GLN A 38 21.40 -6.31 -6.31
C GLN A 38 22.11 -4.94 -6.16
N GLY A 39 21.40 -3.82 -6.32
CA GLY A 39 21.88 -2.47 -6.04
C GLY A 39 22.02 -2.17 -4.55
N ARG A 40 22.58 -1.02 -4.18
CA ARG A 40 22.70 -0.59 -2.77
C ARG A 40 21.31 -0.41 -2.13
N GLN A 41 21.06 -1.10 -1.02
CA GLN A 41 19.77 -1.09 -0.33
C GLN A 41 19.77 -0.09 0.83
N THR A 42 19.44 1.16 0.52
CA THR A 42 19.05 2.18 1.51
C THR A 42 17.58 2.02 1.91
N THR A 43 17.11 2.76 2.92
CA THR A 43 15.67 2.76 3.23
C THR A 43 14.85 3.34 2.08
N GLU A 44 15.29 4.44 1.49
CA GLU A 44 14.70 5.03 0.28
C GLU A 44 14.59 4.00 -0.87
N HIS A 45 15.64 3.19 -1.07
CA HIS A 45 15.62 2.12 -2.06
C HIS A 45 14.46 1.13 -1.84
N VAL A 46 14.26 0.67 -0.61
CA VAL A 46 13.19 -0.29 -0.27
C VAL A 46 11.80 0.33 -0.40
N LEU A 47 11.69 1.62 -0.08
CA LEU A 47 10.41 2.34 -0.03
C LEU A 47 9.96 2.87 -1.39
N SER A 48 10.86 3.28 -2.28
CA SER A 48 10.49 3.92 -3.55
C SER A 48 11.41 3.63 -4.74
N SER A 49 12.70 3.34 -4.53
CA SER A 49 13.70 3.44 -5.61
C SER A 49 14.20 2.08 -6.15
N CYS A 50 13.58 0.96 -5.78
CA CYS A 50 13.93 -0.37 -6.29
C CYS A 50 13.26 -0.67 -7.65
N LYS A 51 14.08 -0.77 -8.70
CA LYS A 51 13.63 -1.04 -10.09
C LYS A 51 12.83 -2.34 -10.20
N VAL A 52 13.30 -3.43 -9.58
CA VAL A 52 12.62 -4.73 -9.64
C VAL A 52 11.29 -4.67 -8.87
N ALA A 53 11.25 -4.00 -7.71
CA ALA A 53 10.01 -3.84 -6.96
C ALA A 53 8.97 -3.00 -7.72
N LEU A 54 9.43 -1.99 -8.47
CA LEU A 54 8.59 -1.19 -9.36
C LEU A 54 8.01 -2.04 -10.50
N LEU A 55 8.86 -2.76 -11.23
CA LEU A 55 8.44 -3.60 -12.36
C LEU A 55 7.47 -4.72 -11.92
N GLN A 56 7.67 -5.28 -10.73
CA GLN A 56 6.78 -6.30 -10.16
C GLN A 56 5.47 -5.72 -9.57
N GLY A 57 5.26 -4.40 -9.61
CA GLY A 57 4.04 -3.77 -9.09
C GLY A 57 3.90 -3.78 -7.57
N ARG A 58 4.99 -4.06 -6.82
CA ARG A 58 4.95 -4.15 -5.34
C ARG A 58 4.60 -2.82 -4.68
N TYR A 59 4.97 -1.70 -5.29
CA TYR A 59 4.60 -0.37 -4.80
C TYR A 59 3.10 -0.13 -4.97
N THR A 60 2.54 -0.45 -6.14
CA THR A 60 1.10 -0.38 -6.42
C THR A 60 0.30 -1.20 -5.42
N TRP A 61 0.74 -2.44 -5.14
CA TRP A 61 0.08 -3.28 -4.14
C TRP A 61 0.11 -2.67 -2.73
N ARG A 62 1.28 -2.20 -2.26
CA ARG A 62 1.41 -1.54 -0.94
C ARG A 62 0.53 -0.29 -0.85
N HIS A 63 0.54 0.56 -1.87
CA HIS A 63 -0.28 1.77 -1.93
C HIS A 63 -1.78 1.44 -1.91
N ASN A 64 -2.22 0.54 -2.79
CA ASN A 64 -3.63 0.14 -2.85
C ASN A 64 -4.09 -0.46 -1.52
N ARG A 65 -3.23 -1.23 -0.85
CA ARG A 65 -3.58 -1.80 0.45
C ARG A 65 -3.81 -0.72 1.51
N VAL A 66 -2.93 0.28 1.59
CA VAL A 66 -3.12 1.41 2.53
C VAL A 66 -4.41 2.17 2.23
N VAL A 67 -4.68 2.45 0.95
CA VAL A 67 -5.92 3.14 0.54
C VAL A 67 -7.16 2.32 0.90
N GLN A 68 -7.13 1.01 0.69
CA GLN A 68 -8.23 0.10 1.06
C GLN A 68 -8.50 0.11 2.57
N GLU A 69 -7.46 0.03 3.40
CA GLU A 69 -7.63 0.08 4.85
C GLU A 69 -8.21 1.44 5.30
N LEU A 70 -7.74 2.56 4.72
CA LEU A 70 -8.31 3.88 4.99
C LEU A 70 -9.78 3.96 4.58
N ALA A 71 -10.13 3.46 3.39
CA ALA A 71 -11.51 3.42 2.92
C ALA A 71 -12.41 2.55 3.82
N SER A 72 -11.88 1.43 4.32
CA SER A 72 -12.56 0.56 5.28
C SER A 72 -12.89 1.31 6.58
N VAL A 73 -11.90 1.95 7.19
CA VAL A 73 -12.09 2.74 8.43
C VAL A 73 -13.10 3.86 8.23
N ILE A 74 -13.03 4.59 7.11
CA ILE A 74 -13.98 5.66 6.80
C ILE A 74 -15.39 5.11 6.60
N SER A 75 -15.53 3.96 5.92
CA SER A 75 -16.83 3.34 5.67
C SER A 75 -17.48 2.86 6.96
N THR A 76 -16.69 2.30 7.89
CA THR A 76 -17.16 1.92 9.24
C THR A 76 -17.60 3.16 10.02
N ALA A 77 -16.81 4.23 10.03
CA ALA A 77 -17.17 5.48 10.70
C ALA A 77 -18.44 6.12 10.10
N LYS A 78 -18.67 5.96 8.79
CA LYS A 78 -19.92 6.37 8.13
C LYS A 78 -21.09 5.47 8.47
N GLY A 79 -20.88 4.16 8.68
CA GLY A 79 -21.92 3.21 9.06
C GLY A 79 -22.38 3.33 10.52
N GLU A 80 -21.56 3.93 11.40
CA GLU A 80 -21.98 4.35 12.75
C GLU A 80 -22.87 5.60 12.74
N ILE A 81 -22.96 6.31 11.60
CA ILE A 81 -24.05 7.24 11.33
C ILE A 81 -25.20 6.39 10.79
N HIS A 82 -26.19 6.12 11.63
CA HIS A 82 -27.44 5.40 11.32
C HIS A 82 -27.85 5.56 9.84
N PRO A 83 -28.05 4.46 9.07
CA PRO A 83 -28.69 4.57 7.77
C PRO A 83 -30.16 4.94 7.97
N SER A 84 -30.48 6.23 7.99
CA SER A 84 -31.78 6.69 7.53
C SER A 84 -31.79 6.47 6.01
N SER A 85 -32.47 5.39 5.60
CA SER A 85 -32.98 5.13 4.25
C SER A 85 -32.01 5.31 3.07
N THR A 86 -31.64 4.17 2.49
CA THR A 86 -31.20 3.94 1.11
C THR A 86 -31.64 5.06 0.14
N SER A 87 -30.71 5.92 -0.27
CA SER A 87 -30.88 6.71 -1.49
C SER A 87 -29.96 6.13 -2.56
N SER A 88 -30.55 5.31 -3.43
CA SER A 88 -29.93 4.91 -4.69
C SER A 88 -29.54 6.17 -5.46
N THR A 89 -28.23 6.43 -5.59
CA THR A 89 -27.74 7.50 -6.46
C THR A 89 -27.83 7.03 -7.91
N VAL A 90 -28.97 7.31 -8.54
CA VAL A 90 -29.19 7.13 -9.98
C VAL A 90 -28.48 8.28 -10.71
N PHE A 91 -27.39 7.97 -11.42
CA PHE A 91 -26.81 8.90 -12.40
C PHE A 91 -27.67 8.86 -13.67
N THR A 92 -28.40 9.94 -13.92
CA THR A 92 -29.09 10.14 -15.20
C THR A 92 -28.08 10.70 -16.19
N THR A 93 -27.79 9.94 -17.24
CA THR A 93 -27.20 10.49 -18.47
C THR A 93 -28.30 10.56 -19.52
N GLU A 94 -28.29 11.64 -20.28
CA GLU A 94 -29.22 11.98 -21.35
C GLU A 94 -28.97 11.05 -22.55
N GLY A 95 -29.52 9.84 -22.45
CA GLY A 95 -29.32 8.83 -23.49
C GLY A 95 -29.59 7.38 -23.05
N GLY A 96 -30.74 7.13 -22.40
CA GLY A 96 -31.32 5.79 -22.29
C GLY A 96 -30.64 4.81 -21.30
N VAL A 97 -31.47 4.12 -20.52
CA VAL A 97 -31.04 3.10 -19.56
C VAL A 97 -30.52 1.87 -20.30
N LYS A 98 -29.20 1.66 -20.31
CA LYS A 98 -28.59 0.39 -20.67
C LYS A 98 -28.10 -0.33 -19.41
N LYS A 99 -28.75 -1.43 -19.08
CA LYS A 99 -28.30 -2.33 -18.00
C LYS A 99 -27.06 -3.07 -18.50
N MET A 100 -25.87 -2.67 -18.05
CA MET A 100 -24.67 -3.49 -18.22
C MET A 100 -24.63 -4.50 -17.07
N ALA A 101 -25.04 -5.73 -17.36
CA ALA A 101 -24.79 -6.88 -16.50
C ALA A 101 -23.30 -7.25 -16.61
N GLY A 102 -22.47 -6.68 -15.74
CA GLY A 102 -21.06 -7.06 -15.63
C GLY A 102 -20.92 -8.42 -14.97
N ARG A 103 -20.65 -9.46 -15.78
CA ARG A 103 -20.14 -10.77 -15.35
C ARG A 103 -18.81 -10.55 -14.64
N ILE A 104 -18.70 -10.98 -13.39
CA ILE A 104 -17.45 -10.91 -12.63
C ILE A 104 -16.70 -12.21 -12.92
N ASP A 105 -15.84 -12.20 -13.94
CA ASP A 105 -14.95 -13.33 -14.18
C ASP A 105 -13.84 -13.30 -13.11
N HIS A 106 -13.79 -14.36 -12.30
CA HIS A 106 -12.74 -14.61 -11.33
C HIS A 106 -11.38 -14.69 -12.03
N TYR A 107 -10.54 -13.67 -11.85
CA TYR A 107 -9.18 -13.69 -12.36
C TYR A 107 -8.33 -14.68 -11.55
N LYS A 108 -8.00 -15.82 -12.15
CA LYS A 108 -7.03 -16.78 -11.64
C LYS A 108 -5.65 -16.37 -12.14
N HIS A 109 -4.76 -15.97 -11.23
CA HIS A 109 -3.35 -15.71 -11.56
C HIS A 109 -2.55 -17.03 -11.60
N PRO A 110 -1.52 -17.13 -12.48
CA PRO A 110 -0.55 -18.22 -12.50
C PRO A 110 0.40 -18.19 -11.29
#